data_AF-A0A496SV87-F1
#
_entry.id   AF-A0A496SV87-F1
#
_cell.length_a   1.000
_cell.length_b   1.000
_cell.length_c   1.000
_cell.angle_alpha   90.00
_cell.angle_beta   90.00
_cell.angle_gamma   90.00
#
_symmetry.space_group_name_H-M   'P 1'
#
loop_
_entity.id
_entity.type
_entity.pdbx_description
1 polymer ?
#
loop_
_entity_poly.entity_id
_entity_poly.type
_entity_poly.pdbx_seq_one_letter_code
_entity_poly.pdbx_strand_id
1 'polypeptide(L)'
;MWVLRWVIFAVIIIVVVMFASQNAGEMANIKFLKWESQSSILAVIGVSFVAGLAVWFLFSVFRILQYRSQMKTYQAENRHLREKLASLNASGQTAPPVSSQVSNSNPTDS
;
A
#
# COMPACT_ATOMS: atom_id res chain seq x y z
N MET A 1 -10.24 11.76 0.19
CA MET A 1 -10.37 11.41 -1.25
C MET A 1 -9.03 10.94 -1.79
N TRP A 2 -9.02 9.97 -2.72
CA TRP A 2 -7.79 9.35 -3.24
C TRP A 2 -6.83 10.38 -3.87
N VAL A 3 -7.36 11.34 -4.63
CA VAL A 3 -6.59 12.41 -5.31
C VAL A 3 -5.87 13.33 -4.31
N LEU A 4 -6.54 13.76 -3.24
CA LEU A 4 -5.94 14.65 -2.24
C LEU A 4 -4.69 14.04 -1.59
N ARG A 5 -4.68 12.72 -1.40
CA ARG A 5 -3.52 12.01 -0.86
C ARG A 5 -2.32 12.11 -1.79
N TRP A 6 -2.52 11.97 -3.10
CA TRP A 6 -1.44 12.10 -4.10
C TRP A 6 -0.91 13.53 -4.21
N VAL A 7 -1.79 14.52 -4.13
CA VAL A 7 -1.40 15.94 -4.11
C VAL A 7 -0.51 16.24 -2.91
N ILE A 8 -0.88 15.76 -1.71
CA ILE A 8 -0.05 15.95 -0.51
C ILE A 8 1.33 15.30 -0.67
N PHE A 9 1.41 14.08 -1.21
CA PHE A 9 2.70 13.43 -1.48
C PHE A 9 3.56 14.21 -2.47
N ALA A 10 2.97 14.73 -3.55
CA ALA A 10 3.67 15.54 -4.52
C ALA A 10 4.23 16.83 -3.90
N VAL A 11 3.42 17.52 -3.08
CA VAL A 11 3.86 18.74 -2.37
C VAL A 11 5.02 18.43 -1.43
N ILE A 12 4.95 17.34 -0.64
CA ILE A 12 6.03 16.95 0.26
C ILE A 12 7.33 16.68 -0.52
N ILE A 13 7.25 15.94 -1.64
CA ILE A 13 8.43 15.64 -2.47
C ILE A 13 9.04 16.94 -3.01
N ILE A 14 8.22 17.86 -3.52
CA ILE A 14 8.69 19.15 -4.03
C ILE A 14 9.40 19.94 -2.93
N VAL A 15 8.84 20.01 -1.73
CA VAL A 15 9.45 20.71 -0.60
C VAL A 15 10.80 20.09 -0.23
N VAL A 16 10.89 18.75 -0.19
CA VAL A 16 12.15 18.05 0.13
C VAL A 16 13.21 18.30 -0.94
N VAL A 17 12.84 18.23 -2.22
CA VAL A 17 13.77 18.49 -3.33
C VAL A 17 14.22 19.95 -3.33
N MET A 18 13.31 20.90 -3.10
CA MET A 18 13.62 22.32 -3.02
C MET A 18 14.54 22.63 -1.83
N PHE A 19 14.31 21.99 -0.69
CA PHE A 19 15.19 22.09 0.48
C PHE A 19 16.57 21.49 0.19
N ALA A 20 16.63 20.30 -0.40
CA ALA A 20 17.89 19.66 -0.77
C ALA A 20 18.70 20.50 -1.77
N SER A 21 18.02 21.10 -2.76
CA SER A 21 18.66 21.94 -3.78
C SER A 21 19.21 23.24 -3.21
N GLN A 22 18.48 23.90 -2.30
CA GLN A 22 18.95 25.14 -1.68
C GLN A 22 20.13 24.90 -0.74
N ASN A 23 20.16 23.75 -0.06
CA ASN A 23 21.20 23.39 0.91
C ASN A 23 22.27 22.45 0.32
N ALA A 24 22.32 22.27 -1.01
CA ALA A 24 23.19 21.29 -1.66
C ALA A 24 24.70 21.59 -1.47
N GLY A 25 25.06 22.87 -1.37
CA GLY A 25 26.43 23.33 -1.15
C GLY A 25 26.88 23.34 0.31
N GLU A 26 25.97 23.11 1.25
CA GLU A 26 26.27 23.14 2.67
C GLU A 26 26.71 21.77 3.19
N MET A 27 27.73 21.80 4.04
CA MET A 27 28.26 20.62 4.71
C MET A 27 27.47 20.40 6.01
N ALA A 28 26.78 19.27 6.11
CA ALA A 28 26.17 18.85 7.36
C ALA A 28 27.23 18.25 8.28
N ASN A 29 27.21 18.71 9.53
CA ASN A 29 27.95 18.08 10.60
C ASN A 29 27.10 16.97 11.21
N ILE A 30 27.47 15.71 10.94
CA ILE A 30 26.77 14.55 11.48
C ILE A 30 27.47 14.15 12.78
N LYS A 31 26.81 14.39 13.92
CA LYS A 31 27.28 13.94 15.24
C LYS A 31 26.49 12.72 15.70
N PHE A 32 27.17 11.57 15.74
CA PHE A 32 26.67 10.35 16.37
C PHE A 32 27.52 10.00 17.59
N LEU A 33 27.02 10.30 18.79
CA LEU A 33 27.59 9.98 20.12
C LEU A 33 29.05 10.44 20.36
N LYS A 34 30.02 9.85 19.66
CA LYS A 34 31.46 10.20 19.69
C LYS A 34 32.09 10.36 18.29
N TRP A 35 31.33 10.12 17.22
CA TRP A 35 31.79 10.24 15.85
C TRP A 35 31.24 11.52 15.23
N GLU A 36 32.15 12.36 14.75
CA GLU A 36 31.86 13.59 14.03
C GLU A 36 32.35 13.41 12.60
N SER A 37 31.44 13.46 11.63
CA SER A 37 31.79 13.39 10.22
C SER A 37 31.11 14.51 9.46
N GLN A 38 31.90 15.23 8.68
CA GLN A 38 31.42 16.28 7.81
C GLN A 38 31.05 15.62 6.47
N SER A 39 29.76 15.66 6.14
CA SER A 39 29.25 15.10 4.90
C SER A 39 28.33 16.12 4.22
N SER A 40 28.22 16.06 2.90
CA SER A 40 27.28 16.92 2.20
C SER A 40 25.85 16.61 2.65
N ILE A 41 25.04 17.65 2.87
CA ILE A 41 23.60 17.50 3.17
C ILE A 41 22.91 16.60 2.13
N LEU A 42 23.35 16.68 0.87
CA LEU A 42 22.85 15.86 -0.22
C LEU A 42 23.06 14.35 0.05
N ALA A 43 24.24 13.98 0.55
CA ALA A 43 24.56 12.59 0.87
C ALA A 43 23.71 12.08 2.05
N VAL A 44 23.50 12.91 3.07
CA VAL A 44 22.66 12.58 4.22
C VAL A 44 21.20 12.35 3.79
N ILE A 45 20.65 13.29 3.02
CA ILE A 45 19.29 13.18 2.47
C ILE A 45 19.16 11.94 1.58
N GLY A 46 20.15 11.67 0.73
CA GLY A 46 20.18 10.48 -0.12
C GLY A 46 20.13 9.18 0.68
N VAL A 47 20.96 9.04 1.71
CA VAL A 47 20.98 7.85 2.57
C VAL A 47 19.66 7.72 3.35
N SER A 48 19.13 8.81 3.89
CA SER A 48 17.84 8.81 4.58
C SER A 48 16.69 8.41 3.66
N PHE A 49 16.72 8.84 2.39
CA PHE A 49 15.72 8.46 1.40
C PHE A 49 15.77 6.96 1.10
N VAL A 50 16.96 6.40 0.87
CA VAL A 50 17.13 4.96 0.65
C VAL A 50 16.69 4.15 1.87
N ALA A 51 17.03 4.60 3.08
CA ALA A 51 16.57 3.97 4.32
C ALA A 51 15.05 4.01 4.45
N GLY A 52 14.43 5.16 4.15
CA GLY A 52 12.98 5.31 4.12
C GLY A 52 12.30 4.36 3.12
N LEU A 53 12.86 4.23 1.91
CA LEU A 53 12.39 3.28 0.91
C LEU A 53 12.51 1.83 1.38
N ALA A 54 13.62 1.47 2.04
CA ALA A 54 13.81 0.12 2.58
C ALA A 54 12.77 -0.21 3.65
N VAL A 55 12.50 0.72 4.58
CA VAL A 55 11.48 0.55 5.62
C VAL A 55 10.08 0.46 5.01
N TRP A 56 9.76 1.34 4.06
CA TRP A 56 8.47 1.32 3.36
C TRP A 56 8.27 0.02 2.59
N PHE A 57 9.30 -0.45 1.88
CA PHE A 57 9.28 -1.72 1.18
C PHE A 57 9.02 -2.87 2.14
N LEU A 58 9.74 -2.91 3.26
CA LEU A 58 9.57 -3.95 4.27
C LEU A 58 8.12 -3.96 4.80
N PHE A 59 7.58 -2.79 5.16
CA PHE A 59 6.19 -2.65 5.61
C PHE A 59 5.17 -3.08 4.54
N SER A 60 5.47 -2.80 3.27
CA SER A 60 4.64 -3.23 2.13
C SER A 60 4.60 -4.75 2.00
N VAL A 61 5.75 -5.42 2.13
CA VAL A 61 5.84 -6.88 2.12
C VAL A 61 5.04 -7.50 3.28
N PHE A 62 5.13 -6.93 4.48
CA PHE A 62 4.31 -7.41 5.60
C PHE A 62 2.81 -7.22 5.34
N ARG A 63 2.40 -6.06 4.79
CA ARG A 63 1.00 -5.80 4.44
C ARG A 63 0.46 -6.77 3.40
N ILE A 64 1.20 -7.07 2.33
CA ILE A 64 0.70 -7.97 1.28
C ILE A 64 0.46 -9.38 1.83
N LEU A 65 1.29 -9.85 2.76
CA LEU A 65 1.08 -11.12 3.45
C LEU A 65 -0.18 -11.10 4.32
N GLN A 66 -0.42 -10.02 5.05
CA GLN A 66 -1.66 -9.84 5.82
C GLN A 66 -2.90 -9.80 4.91
N TYR A 67 -2.83 -9.10 3.78
CA TYR A 67 -3.95 -9.02 2.83
C TYR A 67 -4.26 -10.38 2.20
N ARG A 68 -3.25 -11.20 1.90
CA ARG A 68 -3.46 -12.56 1.40
C ARG A 68 -4.18 -13.47 2.41
N SER A 69 -3.85 -13.35 3.69
CA SER A 69 -4.52 -14.10 4.75
C SER A 69 -5.99 -13.67 4.87
N GLN A 70 -6.23 -12.37 4.93
CA GLN A 70 -7.58 -11.80 4.99
C GLN A 70 -8.43 -12.19 3.76
N MET A 71 -7.85 -12.20 2.56
CA MET A 71 -8.55 -12.62 1.35
C MET A 71 -9.10 -14.06 1.44
N LYS A 72 -8.34 -14.98 2.05
CA LYS A 72 -8.81 -16.36 2.26
C LYS A 72 -9.98 -16.41 3.24
N THR A 73 -9.92 -15.63 4.32
CA THR A 73 -11.00 -15.52 5.29
C THR A 73 -12.26 -14.92 4.66
N TYR A 74 -12.14 -13.84 3.89
CA TYR A 74 -13.27 -13.20 3.20
C TYR A 74 -13.92 -14.12 2.16
N GLN A 75 -13.14 -14.97 1.47
CA GLN A 75 -13.70 -15.96 0.55
C GLN A 75 -14.43 -17.09 1.28
N ALA A 76 -13.88 -17.57 2.42
CA ALA A 76 -14.53 -18.59 3.24
C ALA A 76 -15.86 -18.07 3.84
N GLU A 77 -15.88 -16.83 4.33
CA GLU A 77 -17.10 -16.18 4.78
C GLU A 77 -18.11 -16.03 3.66
N ASN A 78 -17.70 -15.52 2.48
CA ASN A 78 -18.59 -15.41 1.32
C ASN A 78 -19.22 -16.75 0.94
N ARG A 79 -18.43 -17.83 0.96
CA ARG A 79 -18.93 -19.18 0.67
C ARG A 79 -19.96 -19.63 1.71
N HIS A 80 -19.65 -19.45 2.99
CA HIS A 80 -20.54 -19.85 4.08
C HIS A 80 -21.84 -19.04 4.10
N LEU A 81 -21.77 -17.73 3.84
CA LEU A 81 -22.95 -16.87 3.69
C LEU A 81 -23.80 -17.29 2.48
N ARG A 82 -23.18 -17.65 1.35
CA ARG A 82 -23.89 -18.20 0.17
C ARG A 82 -24.56 -19.53 0.46
N GLU A 83 -23.90 -20.44 1.20
CA GLU A 83 -24.48 -21.72 1.60
C GLU A 83 -25.68 -21.54 2.54
N LYS A 84 -25.62 -20.56 3.46
CA LYS A 84 -26.76 -20.19 4.31
C LYS A 84 -27.93 -19.61 3.51
N LEU A 85 -27.68 -18.75 2.53
CA LEU A 85 -28.74 -18.24 1.65
C LEU A 85 -29.35 -19.36 0.81
N ALA A 86 -28.52 -20.29 0.30
CA ALA A 86 -29.00 -21.43 -0.47
C ALA A 86 -29.85 -22.39 0.36
N SER A 87 -29.46 -22.67 1.61
CA SER A 87 -30.23 -23.54 2.50
C SER A 87 -31.54 -22.89 2.97
N LEU A 88 -31.55 -21.58 3.21
CA LEU A 88 -32.77 -20.82 3.54
C LEU A 88 -33.74 -20.72 2.35
N ASN A 89 -33.21 -20.56 1.13
CA ASN A 89 -34.02 -20.60 -0.09
C ASN A 89 -34.58 -22.02 -0.36
N ALA A 90 -33.77 -23.06 -0.10
CA ALA A 90 -34.19 -24.45 -0.26
C ALA A 90 -35.21 -24.91 0.81
N SER A 91 -35.19 -24.31 2.01
CA SER A 91 -36.18 -24.58 3.07
C SER A 91 -37.51 -23.84 2.89
N GLY A 92 -37.75 -23.25 1.72
CA GLY A 92 -39.05 -22.71 1.32
C GLY A 92 -39.36 -21.30 1.82
N GLN A 93 -38.40 -20.61 2.41
CA GLN A 93 -38.56 -19.22 2.84
C GLN A 93 -38.14 -18.30 1.68
N THR A 94 -39.13 -17.88 0.88
CA THR A 94 -38.92 -17.10 -0.35
C THR A 94 -38.20 -15.76 -0.08
N ALA A 95 -36.98 -15.62 -0.61
CA ALA A 95 -36.30 -14.35 -0.82
C ALA A 95 -35.95 -14.20 -2.33
N PRO A 96 -35.89 -12.96 -2.87
CA PRO A 96 -35.98 -12.69 -4.31
C PRO A 96 -34.79 -13.25 -5.10
N PRO A 97 -34.96 -13.46 -6.42
CA PRO A 97 -34.08 -14.30 -7.23
C PRO A 97 -32.63 -13.79 -7.19
N VAL A 98 -31.73 -14.67 -6.79
CA VAL A 98 -30.28 -14.51 -6.99
C VAL A 98 -30.06 -14.53 -8.50
N SER A 99 -29.83 -13.37 -9.09
CA SER A 99 -29.41 -13.23 -10.49
C SER A 99 -28.09 -13.94 -10.71
N SER A 100 -28.20 -15.18 -11.17
CA SER A 100 -27.14 -15.98 -11.76
C SER A 100 -26.70 -15.35 -13.08
N GLN A 101 -25.84 -14.34 -13.01
CA GLN A 101 -24.96 -13.99 -14.13
C GLN A 101 -23.52 -13.80 -13.64
N VAL A 102 -22.90 -14.94 -13.32
CA VAL A 102 -21.47 -15.12 -13.56
C VAL A 102 -21.34 -15.43 -15.06
N SER A 103 -21.27 -14.39 -15.90
CA SER A 103 -20.83 -14.54 -17.29
C SER A 103 -19.32 -14.51 -17.29
N ASN A 104 -18.74 -15.70 -17.34
CA ASN A 104 -17.32 -15.94 -17.50
C ASN A 104 -16.97 -15.76 -18.99
N SER A 105 -16.46 -14.60 -19.38
CA SER A 105 -15.81 -14.42 -20.68
C SER A 105 -14.33 -14.13 -20.47
N ASN A 106 -13.55 -15.21 -20.46
CA ASN A 106 -12.13 -15.20 -20.69
C ASN A 106 -11.88 -14.86 -22.17
N PRO A 107 -11.04 -13.87 -22.53
CA PRO A 107 -10.47 -13.78 -23.86
C PRO A 107 -9.00 -14.20 -23.79
N THR A 108 -8.73 -15.47 -24.12
CA THR A 108 -7.51 -15.80 -24.85
C THR A 108 -7.80 -15.64 -26.34
N ASP A 109 -6.79 -15.18 -27.07
CA ASP A 109 -6.67 -15.07 -28.54
C ASP A 109 -7.00 -13.70 -29.15
N SER A 110 -5.97 -12.84 -29.22
CA SER A 110 -5.43 -12.21 -30.45
C SER A 110 -4.18 -11.39 -30.11
#